data_AF-A0A6A7LJE4-F1
#
_entry.id   AF-A0A6A7LJE4-F1
#
_cell.length_a   1.000
_cell.length_b   1.000
_cell.length_c   1.000
_cell.angle_alpha   90.00
_cell.angle_beta   90.00
_cell.angle_gamma   90.00
#
_symmetry.space_group_name_H-M   'P 1'
#
loop_
_entity.id
_entity.type
_entity.pdbx_description
1 polymer ?
#
loop_
_entity_poly.entity_id
_entity_poly.type
_entity_poly.pdbx_seq_one_letter_code
_entity_poly.pdbx_strand_id
1 'polypeptide(L)'
;MDDSKKETSIKFHGIQVKNVIITHLRRTSGASTIEKLDVSATKYERDLSIETINVQVVADYVTITYYRDEDANKIINRELIPTHSIEHIMVRDI
;
A
#
# COMPACT_ATOMS: atom_id res chain seq x y z
N MET A 1 -18.63 -10.54 21.80
CA MET A 1 -19.55 -10.46 20.65
C MET A 1 -19.52 -8.99 20.26
N ASP A 2 -18.79 -8.53 19.25
CA ASP A 2 -18.50 -9.09 17.94
C ASP A 2 -17.14 -8.53 17.54
N ASP A 3 -16.09 -9.36 17.48
CA ASP A 3 -14.72 -8.93 17.14
C ASP A 3 -14.56 -8.96 15.61
N SER A 4 -15.51 -8.34 14.92
CA SER A 4 -15.43 -8.14 13.48
C SER A 4 -14.33 -7.12 13.24
N LYS A 5 -13.09 -7.62 13.14
CA LYS A 5 -12.00 -6.86 12.54
C LYS A 5 -12.51 -6.40 11.20
N LYS A 6 -12.84 -5.11 11.09
CA LYS A 6 -13.17 -4.46 9.82
C LYS A 6 -12.02 -4.81 8.88
N GLU A 7 -12.32 -5.61 7.86
CA GLU A 7 -11.33 -6.05 6.89
C GLU A 7 -10.91 -4.82 6.08
N THR A 8 -9.63 -4.46 6.13
CA THR A 8 -9.09 -3.32 5.38
C THR A 8 -9.23 -3.60 3.88
N SER A 9 -9.80 -2.66 3.14
CA SER A 9 -9.92 -2.77 1.68
C SER A 9 -8.62 -2.37 1.00
N ILE A 10 -8.07 -3.22 0.12
CA ILE A 10 -6.91 -2.88 -0.69
C ILE A 10 -7.38 -2.51 -2.10
N LYS A 11 -6.90 -1.39 -2.60
CA LYS A 11 -7.22 -0.88 -3.94
C LYS A 11 -5.97 -0.63 -4.77
N PHE A 12 -6.07 -0.87 -6.06
CA PHE A 12 -5.09 -0.47 -7.07
C PHE A 12 -5.79 0.46 -8.07
N HIS A 13 -5.33 1.71 -8.18
CA HIS A 13 -5.99 2.75 -8.98
C HIS A 13 -7.49 2.91 -8.66
N GLY A 14 -7.86 2.80 -7.39
CA GLY A 14 -9.26 2.92 -6.92
C GLY A 14 -10.12 1.67 -7.15
N ILE A 15 -9.59 0.62 -7.76
CA ILE A 15 -10.29 -0.66 -7.95
C ILE A 15 -9.90 -1.61 -6.83
N GLN A 16 -10.88 -2.24 -6.19
CA GLN A 16 -10.62 -3.22 -5.12
C GLN A 16 -9.94 -4.46 -5.68
N VAL A 17 -8.87 -4.88 -5.00
CA VAL A 17 -8.05 -6.04 -5.37
C VAL A 17 -7.77 -6.87 -4.12
N LYS A 18 -7.36 -8.13 -4.30
CA LYS A 18 -7.00 -9.00 -3.18
C LYS A 18 -5.70 -8.54 -2.51
N ASN A 19 -4.71 -8.12 -3.28
CA ASN A 19 -3.45 -7.60 -2.77
C ASN A 19 -2.65 -6.87 -3.86
N VAL A 20 -1.71 -6.02 -3.45
CA VAL A 20 -0.66 -5.44 -4.29
C VAL A 20 0.69 -5.75 -3.66
N ILE A 21 1.62 -6.26 -4.45
CA ILE A 21 2.99 -6.55 -4.02
C ILE A 21 3.94 -5.71 -4.86
N ILE A 22 4.76 -4.90 -4.21
CA ILE A 22 5.70 -3.99 -4.86
C ILE A 22 7.12 -4.48 -4.57
N THR A 23 7.87 -4.82 -5.62
CA THR A 23 9.29 -5.11 -5.52
C THR A 23 10.07 -3.89 -5.99
N HIS A 24 10.93 -3.35 -5.13
CA HIS A 24 11.69 -2.14 -5.44
C HIS A 24 13.08 -2.13 -4.82
N LEU A 25 13.99 -1.42 -5.46
CA LEU A 25 15.31 -1.15 -4.94
C LEU A 25 15.22 -0.10 -3.84
N ARG A 26 15.67 -0.45 -2.64
CA ARG A 26 15.84 0.50 -1.54
C ARG A 26 17.31 0.79 -1.34
N ARG A 27 17.67 2.06 -1.46
CA ARG A 27 19.02 2.55 -1.14
C ARG A 27 19.06 2.96 0.31
N THR A 28 19.97 2.35 1.07
CA THR A 28 20.34 2.78 2.42
C THR A 28 21.79 3.26 2.40
N SER A 29 22.25 3.95 3.45
CA SER A 29 23.54 4.66 3.49
C SER A 29 24.80 3.82 3.20
N GLY A 30 24.69 2.50 3.01
CA GLY A 30 25.82 1.65 2.61
C GLY A 30 25.49 0.52 1.63
N ALA A 31 24.23 0.33 1.21
CA ALA A 31 23.87 -0.76 0.31
C ALA A 31 22.55 -0.48 -0.43
N SER A 32 22.41 -1.07 -1.61
CA SER A 32 21.14 -1.20 -2.30
C SER A 32 20.59 -2.61 -2.09
N THR A 33 19.39 -2.71 -1.53
CA THR A 33 18.71 -3.98 -1.27
C THR A 33 17.41 -4.02 -2.04
N ILE A 34 17.08 -5.17 -2.61
CA ILE A 34 15.75 -5.40 -3.19
C ILE A 34 14.78 -5.65 -2.03
N GLU A 35 13.78 -4.80 -1.89
CA GLU A 35 12.71 -4.92 -0.90
C GLU A 35 11.42 -5.35 -1.60
N LYS A 36 10.67 -6.22 -0.92
CA LYS A 36 9.35 -6.68 -1.35
C LYS A 36 8.32 -6.20 -0.33
N LEU A 37 7.53 -5.22 -0.72
CA LEU A 37 6.44 -4.66 0.07
C LEU A 37 5.15 -5.40 -0.28
N ASP A 38 4.68 -6.21 0.66
CA ASP A 38 3.37 -6.85 0.61
C ASP A 38 2.36 -5.95 1.30
N VAL A 39 1.45 -5.34 0.52
CA VAL A 39 0.49 -4.35 1.05
C VAL A 39 -0.43 -4.99 2.09
N SER A 40 -0.83 -6.24 1.86
CA SER A 40 -1.66 -7.03 2.79
C SER A 40 -0.89 -7.64 3.97
N ALA A 41 0.33 -7.18 4.23
CA ALA A 41 1.09 -7.56 5.41
C ALA A 41 1.79 -6.35 6.04
N THR A 42 1.45 -5.14 5.60
CA THR A 42 2.04 -3.92 6.15
C THR A 42 1.73 -3.81 7.63
N LYS A 43 2.67 -3.28 8.40
CA LYS A 43 2.51 -2.95 9.83
C LYS A 43 1.24 -2.12 10.13
N TYR A 44 0.73 -1.45 9.11
CA TYR A 44 -0.45 -0.61 9.11
C TYR A 44 -1.77 -1.40 9.14
N GLU A 45 -1.84 -2.60 8.56
CA GLU A 45 -3.02 -3.47 8.71
C GLU A 45 -3.32 -3.89 10.15
N ARG A 46 -2.32 -3.81 11.05
CA ARG A 46 -2.54 -4.07 12.48
C ARG A 46 -3.10 -2.86 13.23
N ASP A 47 -3.12 -1.69 12.60
CA ASP A 47 -3.78 -0.51 13.14
C ASP A 47 -5.27 -0.61 12.75
N LEU A 48 -6.11 -0.95 13.74
CA LEU A 48 -7.57 -1.11 13.59
C LEU A 48 -8.28 0.14 13.03
N SER A 49 -7.56 1.25 12.84
CA SER A 49 -8.06 2.50 12.29
C SER A 49 -7.99 2.62 10.77
N ILE A 50 -7.41 1.66 10.04
CA ILE A 50 -7.30 1.72 8.57
C ILE A 50 -8.47 1.01 7.90
N GLU A 51 -9.25 1.80 7.17
CA GLU A 51 -10.36 1.31 6.37
C GLU A 51 -9.92 0.90 4.96
N THR A 52 -9.07 1.70 4.30
CA THR A 52 -8.67 1.47 2.90
C THR A 52 -7.19 1.77 2.69
N ILE A 53 -6.51 0.93 1.94
CA ILE A 53 -5.16 1.18 1.41
C ILE A 53 -5.27 1.28 -0.11
N ASN A 54 -5.01 2.46 -0.67
CA ASN A 54 -5.04 2.67 -2.11
C ASN A 54 -3.63 2.86 -2.66
N VAL A 55 -3.26 2.03 -3.63
CA VAL A 55 -2.00 2.10 -4.36
C VAL A 55 -2.26 2.69 -5.74
N GLN A 56 -1.53 3.75 -6.08
CA GLN A 56 -1.65 4.42 -7.39
C GLN A 56 -0.28 4.75 -7.95
N VAL A 57 -0.05 4.44 -9.22
CA VAL A 57 1.10 4.95 -9.98
C VAL A 57 0.74 6.32 -10.55
N VAL A 58 1.39 7.38 -10.06
CA VAL A 58 1.12 8.77 -10.46
C VAL A 58 2.43 9.45 -10.80
N ALA A 59 2.58 9.82 -12.08
CA ALA A 59 3.81 10.41 -12.62
C ALA A 59 5.05 9.56 -12.23
N ASP A 60 5.97 10.15 -11.47
CA ASP A 60 7.25 9.54 -11.09
C ASP A 60 7.21 8.74 -9.78
N TYR A 61 6.01 8.49 -9.23
CA TYR A 61 5.86 7.80 -7.94
C TYR A 61 4.76 6.74 -7.96
N VAL A 62 5.03 5.63 -7.28
CA VAL A 62 3.99 4.76 -6.73
C VAL A 62 3.62 5.32 -5.37
N THR A 63 2.38 5.76 -5.23
CA THR A 63 1.84 6.30 -3.99
C THR A 63 0.99 5.25 -3.29
N ILE A 64 1.24 5.04 -2.00
CA ILE A 64 0.45 4.15 -1.14
C ILE A 64 -0.20 5.03 -0.09
N THR A 65 -1.52 5.13 -0.12
CA THR A 65 -2.28 5.99 0.78
C THR A 65 -3.10 5.15 1.72
N TYR A 66 -2.94 5.39 3.02
CA TYR A 66 -3.64 4.68 4.09
C TYR A 66 -4.77 5.57 4.60
N TYR A 67 -6.00 5.22 4.29
CA TYR A 67 -7.20 5.96 4.67
C TYR A 67 -7.81 5.38 5.95
N ARG A 68 -8.19 6.27 6.87
CA ARG A 68 -9.14 5.96 7.93
C ARG A 68 -10.58 5.90 7.42
N ASP A 69 -10.87 6.73 6.41
CA ASP A 69 -12.18 6.96 5.80
C ASP A 69 -11.91 7.57 4.42
N GLU A 70 -12.07 6.78 3.37
CA GLU A 70 -11.73 7.16 1.98
C GLU A 70 -12.71 8.20 1.44
N ASP A 71 -14.00 8.04 1.70
CA ASP A 71 -15.06 8.94 1.22
C ASP A 71 -14.92 10.36 1.80
N ALA A 72 -14.52 10.47 3.07
CA ALA A 72 -14.21 11.75 3.69
C ALA A 72 -12.76 12.22 3.45
N ASN A 73 -11.96 11.47 2.68
CA ASN A 73 -10.54 11.74 2.41
C ASN A 73 -9.68 11.91 3.68
N LYS A 74 -9.96 11.13 4.74
CA LYS A 74 -9.19 11.16 5.99
C LYS A 74 -8.01 10.20 5.89
N ILE A 75 -6.83 10.77 5.69
CA ILE A 75 -5.57 10.03 5.49
C ILE A 75 -4.83 9.87 6.83
N ILE A 76 -4.37 8.65 7.13
CA ILE A 76 -3.49 8.35 8.26
C ILE A 76 -2.03 8.54 7.86
N ASN A 77 -1.65 7.99 6.70
CA ASN A 77 -0.28 8.06 6.20
C ASN A 77 -0.24 7.99 4.67
N ARG A 78 0.89 8.43 4.10
CA ARG A 78 1.20 8.27 2.69
C ARG A 78 2.66 7.89 2.51
N GLU A 79 2.89 6.83 1.75
CA GLU A 79 4.22 6.42 1.32
C GLU A 79 4.38 6.69 -0.18
N LEU A 80 5.59 7.09 -0.57
CA LEU A 80 5.95 7.42 -1.95
C LEU A 80 7.20 6.61 -2.31
N ILE A 81 7.06 5.76 -3.33
CA ILE A 81 8.17 4.99 -3.88
C ILE A 81 8.45 5.53 -5.29
N PRO A 82 9.65 6.07 -5.56
CA PRO A 82 10.00 6.55 -6.90
C PRO A 82 9.87 5.43 -7.94
N THR A 83 9.25 5.70 -9.09
CA THR A 83 9.03 4.68 -10.13
C THR A 83 10.34 4.13 -10.69
N HIS A 84 11.39 4.93 -10.75
CA HIS A 84 12.71 4.50 -11.20
C HIS A 84 13.39 3.48 -10.28
N SER A 85 12.89 3.30 -9.05
CA SER A 85 13.38 2.24 -8.14
C SER A 85 12.47 1.01 -8.14
N ILE A 86 11.33 1.04 -8.82
CA ILE A 86 10.42 -0.11 -8.92
C ILE A 86 10.99 -1.11 -9.92
N GLU A 87 11.05 -2.37 -9.52
CA GLU A 87 11.34 -3.47 -10.43
C GLU A 87 10.05 -4.06 -10.98
N HIS A 88 9.11 -4.39 -10.08
CA HIS A 88 7.86 -5.04 -10.44
C HIS A 88 6.71 -4.62 -9.50
N ILE A 89 5.51 -4.51 -10.06
CA ILE A 89 4.26 -4.41 -9.31
C ILE A 89 3.40 -5.61 -9.70
N MET A 90 3.06 -6.44 -8.73
CA MET A 90 2.14 -7.56 -8.92
C MET A 90 0.80 -7.21 -8.27
N VAL A 91 -0.27 -7.26 -9.04
CA VAL A 91 -1.64 -7.09 -8.57
C VAL A 91 -2.30 -8.46 -8.54
N ARG A 92 -2.93 -8.79 -7.41
CA ARG A 92 -3.75 -9.99 -7.27
C ARG A 92 -5.20 -9.59 -7.29
N ASP A 93 -5.91 -10.02 -8.32
CA ASP A 93 -7.35 -9.79 -8.43
C ASP A 93 -8.13 -10.65 -7.41
N ILE A 94 -9.41 -10.30 -7.23
CA ILE A 94 -10.35 -10.94 -6.30
C ILE A 94 -10.76 -12.32 -6.83
#